data_AF-A0A8S3KGR3-F1
#
_entry.id   AF-A0A8S3KGR3-F1
#
_cell.length_a   1.000
_cell.length_b   1.000
_cell.length_c   1.000
_cell.angle_alpha   90.00
_cell.angle_beta   90.00
_cell.angle_gamma   90.00
#
_symmetry.space_group_name_H-M   'P 1'
#
loop_
_entity.id
_entity.type
_entity.pdbx_description
1 polymer ?
#
loop_
_entity_poly.entity_id
_entity_poly.type
_entity_poly.pdbx_seq_one_letter_code
_entity_poly.pdbx_strand_id
1 'polypeptide(L)'
;KDLGIDLTQISVAGVSAGGGLAAAMALMARDRHGPKLQGQLLICPMLDDRDQTFSTLQYADIGTWNRQSNQVGWTALLGKKKGTQGVSPYAAPSRTQDLSNLPPAFIDVSSTEIFRDEDIDYAQRIWQTGGVAELHVWPG
;
A
#
# COMPACT_ATOMS: atom_id res chain seq x y z
N LYS A 1 15.75 12.07 25.95
CA LYS A 1 16.66 12.53 24.88
C LYS A 1 15.80 12.93 23.71
N ASP A 2 16.03 14.11 23.15
CA ASP A 2 15.40 14.58 21.92
C ASP A 2 16.19 14.03 20.72
N LEU A 3 15.50 13.71 19.62
CA LEU A 3 16.10 13.11 18.41
C LEU A 3 16.72 14.14 17.47
N GLY A 4 16.47 15.44 17.69
CA GLY A 4 16.99 16.52 16.83
C GLY A 4 16.38 16.52 15.43
N ILE A 5 15.15 16.02 15.30
CA ILE A 5 14.41 15.89 14.04
C ILE A 5 13.40 17.05 13.94
N ASP A 6 13.27 17.65 12.76
CA ASP A 6 12.18 18.57 12.45
C ASP A 6 10.87 17.78 12.28
N LEU A 7 9.97 17.89 13.26
CA LEU A 7 8.68 17.18 13.26
C LEU A 7 7.72 17.66 12.16
N THR A 8 8.05 18.76 11.46
CA THR A 8 7.28 19.22 10.30
C THR A 8 7.71 18.56 8.99
N GLN A 9 8.83 17.80 8.98
CA GLN A 9 9.45 17.20 7.80
C GLN A 9 9.49 15.66 7.88
N ILE A 10 8.40 15.04 8.33
CA ILE A 10 8.33 13.58 8.50
C ILE A 10 7.69 12.95 7.26
N SER A 11 8.34 11.95 6.67
CA SER A 11 7.75 11.08 5.64
C SER A 11 7.86 9.62 6.07
N VAL A 12 6.97 8.78 5.55
CA VAL A 12 6.99 7.33 5.78
C VAL A 12 7.39 6.61 4.50
N ALA A 13 8.12 5.50 4.63
CA ALA A 13 8.58 4.75 3.48
C ALA A 13 8.57 3.25 3.77
N GLY A 14 8.38 2.43 2.74
CA GLY A 14 8.48 0.99 2.87
C GLY A 14 8.43 0.25 1.54
N VAL A 15 8.85 -1.01 1.58
CA VAL A 15 8.90 -1.93 0.43
C VAL A 15 7.97 -3.11 0.66
N SER A 16 7.20 -3.53 -0.35
CA SER A 16 6.32 -4.71 -0.26
C SER A 16 5.38 -4.62 0.94
N ALA A 17 5.39 -5.60 1.86
CA ALA A 17 4.63 -5.54 3.12
C ALA A 17 4.92 -4.26 3.93
N GLY A 18 6.16 -3.76 3.91
CA GLY A 18 6.54 -2.49 4.53
C GLY A 18 5.91 -1.28 3.84
N GLY A 19 5.73 -1.34 2.52
CA GLY A 19 4.98 -0.32 1.76
C GLY A 19 3.52 -0.28 2.18
N GLY A 20 2.90 -1.46 2.35
CA GLY A 20 1.57 -1.59 2.94
C GLY A 20 1.47 -0.96 4.35
N LEU A 21 2.48 -1.19 5.20
CA LEU A 21 2.55 -0.56 6.53
C LEU A 21 2.74 0.96 6.46
N ALA A 22 3.52 1.47 5.52
CA ALA A 22 3.71 2.91 5.31
C ALA A 22 2.40 3.58 4.88
N ALA A 23 1.67 2.98 3.92
CA ALA A 23 0.35 3.44 3.51
C ALA A 23 -0.68 3.37 4.65
N ALA A 24 -0.66 2.29 5.45
CA ALA A 24 -1.49 2.17 6.65
C ALA A 24 -1.18 3.26 7.68
N MET A 25 0.10 3.60 7.86
CA MET A 25 0.51 4.69 8.76
C MET A 25 0.03 6.05 8.26
N ALA A 26 0.06 6.29 6.95
CA ALA A 26 -0.49 7.50 6.35
C ALA A 26 -2.00 7.63 6.58
N LEU A 27 -2.75 6.54 6.39
CA LEU A 27 -4.17 6.47 6.73
C LEU A 27 -4.41 6.75 8.22
N MET A 28 -3.70 6.06 9.12
CA MET A 28 -3.85 6.28 10.56
C MET A 28 -3.51 7.71 10.97
N ALA A 29 -2.46 8.30 10.40
CA ALA A 29 -2.05 9.67 10.70
C ALA A 29 -3.12 10.68 10.30
N ARG A 30 -3.73 10.51 9.11
CA ARG A 30 -4.88 11.31 8.68
C ARG A 30 -6.07 11.14 9.62
N ASP A 31 -6.46 9.90 9.88
CA ASP A 31 -7.69 9.57 10.61
C ASP A 31 -7.59 9.93 12.11
N ARG A 32 -6.37 9.96 12.66
CA ARG A 32 -6.10 10.35 14.05
C ARG A 32 -5.65 11.80 14.19
N HIS A 33 -5.66 12.58 13.10
CA HIS A 33 -5.25 13.98 13.07
C HIS A 33 -3.79 14.21 13.52
N GLY A 34 -2.89 13.26 13.29
CA GLY A 34 -1.47 13.43 13.52
C GLY A 34 -0.68 12.13 13.71
N PRO A 35 0.66 12.19 13.58
CA PRO A 35 1.46 13.37 13.20
C PRO A 35 1.26 13.76 11.72
N LYS A 36 1.57 15.01 11.35
CA LYS A 36 1.50 15.45 9.95
C LYS A 36 2.64 14.78 9.18
N LEU A 37 2.30 14.05 8.12
CA LEU A 37 3.25 13.49 7.17
C LEU A 37 3.37 14.40 5.95
N GLN A 38 4.58 14.56 5.43
CA GLN A 38 4.88 15.30 4.20
C GLN A 38 4.78 14.42 2.96
N GLY A 39 4.95 13.10 3.11
CA GLY A 39 4.87 12.17 2.00
C GLY A 39 4.88 10.72 2.44
N GLN A 40 4.52 9.85 1.51
CA GLN A 40 4.65 8.40 1.61
C GLN A 40 5.37 7.84 0.39
N LEU A 41 6.46 7.09 0.62
CA LEU A 41 7.24 6.41 -0.41
C LEU A 41 6.92 4.91 -0.36
N LEU A 42 6.14 4.45 -1.33
CA LEU A 42 5.59 3.11 -1.38
C LEU A 42 6.26 2.34 -2.52
N ILE A 43 7.14 1.40 -2.19
CA ILE A 43 7.88 0.62 -3.17
C ILE A 43 7.24 -0.76 -3.30
N CYS A 44 6.70 -1.07 -4.47
CA CYS A 44 5.88 -2.26 -4.77
C CYS A 44 4.97 -2.71 -3.60
N PRO A 45 4.16 -1.82 -3.02
CA PRO A 45 3.51 -2.06 -1.74
C PRO A 45 2.50 -3.22 -1.79
N MET A 46 2.43 -4.01 -0.72
CA MET A 46 1.35 -4.98 -0.53
C MET A 46 0.13 -4.27 0.06
N LEU A 47 -0.93 -4.07 -0.73
CA LEU A 47 -2.05 -3.21 -0.37
C LEU A 47 -3.39 -3.94 -0.21
N ASP A 48 -3.55 -5.11 -0.84
CA ASP A 48 -4.83 -5.82 -0.89
C ASP A 48 -4.71 -7.32 -0.55
N ASP A 49 -5.42 -7.77 0.49
CA ASP A 49 -5.43 -9.18 0.90
C ASP A 49 -6.36 -10.07 0.07
N ARG A 50 -7.16 -9.48 -0.84
CA ARG A 50 -8.16 -10.21 -1.64
C ARG A 50 -7.52 -11.07 -2.71
N ASP A 51 -6.33 -10.72 -3.19
CA ASP A 51 -5.51 -11.56 -4.09
C ASP A 51 -6.28 -11.99 -5.37
N GLN A 52 -6.98 -11.03 -5.98
CA GLN A 52 -7.95 -11.25 -7.07
C GLN A 52 -7.75 -10.35 -8.29
N THR A 53 -6.72 -9.49 -8.30
CA THR A 53 -6.47 -8.60 -9.44
C THR A 53 -5.98 -9.37 -10.68
N PHE A 54 -6.05 -8.75 -11.86
CA PHE A 54 -5.62 -9.42 -13.09
C PHE A 54 -4.12 -9.71 -13.06
N SER A 55 -3.27 -8.79 -12.61
CA SER A 55 -1.82 -9.00 -12.42
C SER A 55 -1.51 -10.17 -11.48
N THR A 56 -2.26 -10.30 -10.39
CA THR A 56 -2.13 -11.41 -9.44
C THR A 56 -2.38 -12.76 -10.11
N LEU A 57 -3.39 -12.85 -10.99
CA LEU A 57 -3.69 -14.06 -11.74
C LEU A 57 -2.72 -14.30 -12.90
N GLN A 58 -2.32 -13.22 -13.58
CA GLN A 58 -1.40 -13.23 -14.73
C GLN A 58 0.00 -13.76 -14.34
N TYR A 59 0.49 -13.40 -13.15
CA TYR A 59 1.80 -13.79 -12.64
C TYR A 59 1.71 -14.77 -11.46
N ALA A 60 0.62 -15.54 -11.37
CA ALA A 60 0.33 -16.36 -10.20
C ALA A 60 1.45 -17.34 -9.82
N ASP A 61 2.17 -17.86 -10.82
CA ASP A 61 3.25 -18.84 -10.69
C ASP A 61 4.59 -18.33 -11.26
N ILE A 62 4.72 -17.01 -11.47
CA ILE A 62 5.90 -16.38 -12.10
C ILE A 62 6.56 -15.41 -11.12
N GLY A 63 7.89 -15.39 -11.09
CA GLY A 63 8.68 -14.47 -10.27
C GLY A 63 9.04 -15.02 -8.89
N THR A 64 9.80 -14.23 -8.13
CA THR A 64 10.29 -14.61 -6.78
C THR A 64 9.19 -14.50 -5.72
N TRP A 65 8.26 -13.57 -5.88
CA TRP A 65 7.07 -13.43 -5.05
C TRP A 65 5.81 -13.71 -5.87
N ASN A 66 5.35 -14.95 -5.81
CA ASN A 66 4.20 -15.43 -6.56
C ASN A 66 2.91 -15.36 -5.69
N ARG A 67 1.78 -15.71 -6.29
CA ARG A 67 0.47 -15.65 -5.61
C ARG A 67 0.39 -16.55 -4.38
N GLN A 68 1.00 -17.73 -4.42
CA GLN A 68 1.03 -18.64 -3.27
C GLN A 68 1.77 -18.00 -2.07
N SER A 69 2.93 -17.40 -2.30
CA SER A 69 3.68 -16.66 -1.27
C SER A 69 2.84 -15.51 -0.70
N ASN A 70 2.14 -14.77 -1.56
CA ASN A 70 1.23 -13.70 -1.16
C ASN A 70 0.12 -14.20 -0.22
N GLN A 71 -0.51 -15.33 -0.59
CA GLN A 71 -1.56 -15.95 0.22
C GLN A 71 -1.04 -16.40 1.58
N VAL A 72 0.17 -16.94 1.66
CA VAL A 72 0.82 -17.29 2.93
C VAL A 72 1.07 -16.05 3.77
N GLY A 73 1.64 -14.98 3.19
CA GLY A 73 1.91 -13.72 3.88
C GLY A 73 0.64 -13.10 4.49
N TRP A 74 -0.41 -12.95 3.68
CA TRP A 74 -1.70 -12.44 4.17
C TRP A 74 -2.37 -13.35 5.20
N THR A 75 -2.23 -14.67 5.05
CA THR A 75 -2.77 -15.62 6.04
C THR A 75 -2.01 -15.54 7.36
N ALA A 76 -0.70 -15.32 7.35
CA ALA A 76 0.10 -15.13 8.55
C ALA A 76 -0.32 -13.86 9.31
N LEU A 77 -0.61 -12.76 8.59
CA LEU A 77 -1.05 -11.50 9.19
C LEU A 77 -2.50 -11.55 9.70
N LEU A 78 -3.42 -12.04 8.87
CA LEU A 78 -4.87 -11.89 9.10
C LEU A 78 -5.56 -13.17 9.61
N GLY A 79 -4.91 -14.33 9.49
CA GLY A 79 -5.48 -15.63 9.79
C GLY A 79 -6.85 -15.81 9.10
N LYS A 80 -7.86 -16.20 9.88
CA LYS A 80 -9.23 -16.42 9.39
C LYS A 80 -9.95 -15.15 8.90
N LYS A 81 -9.42 -13.96 9.18
CA LYS A 81 -10.03 -12.70 8.72
C LYS A 81 -9.70 -12.40 7.26
N LYS A 82 -8.65 -13.00 6.68
CA LYS A 82 -8.24 -12.77 5.29
C LYS A 82 -9.43 -12.94 4.34
N GLY A 83 -9.61 -11.99 3.43
CA GLY A 83 -10.68 -11.95 2.43
C GLY A 83 -12.04 -11.50 2.96
N THR A 84 -12.24 -11.42 4.28
CA THR A 84 -13.54 -11.08 4.87
C THR A 84 -13.77 -9.56 4.90
N GLN A 85 -15.01 -9.15 5.18
CA GLN A 85 -15.35 -7.73 5.42
C GLN A 85 -14.77 -7.20 6.75
N GLY A 86 -14.26 -8.07 7.63
CA GLY A 86 -13.69 -7.69 8.92
C GLY A 86 -12.20 -7.33 8.90
N VAL A 87 -11.59 -7.27 7.71
CA VAL A 87 -10.19 -6.83 7.55
C VAL A 87 -10.11 -5.32 7.75
N SER A 88 -9.22 -4.88 8.64
CA SER A 88 -9.01 -3.46 8.88
C SER A 88 -8.38 -2.79 7.65
N PRO A 89 -8.81 -1.57 7.27
CA PRO A 89 -8.12 -0.80 6.24
C PRO A 89 -6.68 -0.46 6.63
N TYR A 90 -6.31 -0.53 7.92
CA TYR A 90 -4.93 -0.36 8.35
C TYR A 90 -4.08 -1.63 8.26
N ALA A 91 -4.69 -2.77 7.90
CA ALA A 91 -3.95 -3.99 7.57
C ALA A 91 -3.84 -4.19 6.06
N ALA A 92 -4.88 -3.81 5.30
CA ALA A 92 -4.91 -3.80 3.84
C ALA A 92 -5.42 -2.44 3.35
N PRO A 93 -4.53 -1.45 3.10
CA PRO A 93 -4.89 -0.07 2.75
C PRO A 93 -5.86 0.08 1.58
N SER A 94 -5.80 -0.80 0.57
CA SER A 94 -6.72 -0.75 -0.57
C SER A 94 -8.19 -1.01 -0.21
N ARG A 95 -8.48 -1.45 1.02
CA ARG A 95 -9.85 -1.60 1.53
C ARG A 95 -10.50 -0.33 2.03
N THR A 96 -9.74 0.72 2.35
CA THR A 96 -10.36 2.01 2.73
C THR A 96 -11.25 2.49 1.60
N GLN A 97 -12.37 3.15 1.89
CA GLN A 97 -13.18 3.78 0.83
C GLN A 97 -12.76 5.22 0.55
N ASP A 98 -12.09 5.85 1.52
CA ASP A 98 -11.68 7.24 1.46
C ASP A 98 -10.15 7.34 1.45
N LEU A 99 -9.60 7.86 0.36
CA LEU A 99 -8.19 8.20 0.17
C LEU A 99 -7.95 9.71 0.09
N SER A 100 -8.97 10.52 0.38
CA SER A 100 -8.84 11.97 0.41
C SER A 100 -7.89 12.40 1.53
N ASN A 101 -7.27 13.58 1.36
CA ASN A 101 -6.43 14.23 2.37
C ASN A 101 -5.26 13.39 2.90
N LEU A 102 -4.80 12.41 2.11
CA LEU A 102 -3.55 11.70 2.37
C LEU A 102 -2.33 12.58 2.04
N PRO A 103 -1.18 12.34 2.68
CA PRO A 103 0.07 12.95 2.23
C PRO A 103 0.39 12.50 0.80
N PRO A 104 1.07 13.33 -0.02
CA PRO A 104 1.51 12.97 -1.35
C PRO A 104 2.20 11.61 -1.39
N ALA A 105 1.85 10.79 -2.38
CA ALA A 105 2.40 9.44 -2.51
C ALA A 105 3.37 9.37 -3.70
N PHE A 106 4.52 8.74 -3.50
CA PHE A 106 5.27 8.11 -4.58
C PHE A 106 4.99 6.61 -4.50
N ILE A 107 4.63 6.00 -5.62
CA ILE A 107 4.32 4.59 -5.74
C ILE A 107 5.12 4.04 -6.91
N ASP A 108 5.83 2.93 -6.71
CA ASP A 108 6.34 2.16 -7.83
C ASP A 108 5.93 0.70 -7.78
N VAL A 109 5.99 0.05 -8.93
CA VAL A 109 5.73 -1.38 -9.07
C VAL A 109 6.31 -1.89 -10.40
N SER A 110 6.65 -3.17 -10.48
CA SER A 110 7.04 -3.76 -11.76
C SER A 110 5.82 -4.08 -12.65
N SER A 111 5.99 -3.96 -13.96
CA SER A 111 5.01 -4.42 -14.97
C SER A 111 4.78 -5.95 -14.94
N THR A 112 5.72 -6.70 -14.34
CA THR A 112 5.71 -8.16 -14.22
C THR A 112 5.61 -8.65 -12.77
N GLU A 113 4.75 -8.01 -11.99
CA GLU A 113 4.58 -8.31 -10.56
C GLU A 113 3.10 -8.43 -10.18
N ILE A 114 2.81 -9.23 -9.15
CA ILE A 114 1.44 -9.50 -8.72
C ILE A 114 0.73 -8.26 -8.14
N PHE A 115 1.47 -7.32 -7.53
CA PHE A 115 0.92 -6.09 -6.93
C PHE A 115 0.58 -4.99 -7.95
N ARG A 116 1.00 -5.15 -9.21
CA ARG A 116 0.87 -4.11 -10.25
C ARG A 116 -0.50 -3.45 -10.28
N ASP A 117 -1.56 -4.24 -10.38
CA ASP A 117 -2.89 -3.69 -10.57
C ASP A 117 -3.47 -3.10 -9.27
N GLU A 118 -3.10 -3.61 -8.08
CA GLU A 118 -3.56 -3.01 -6.81
C GLU A 118 -2.85 -1.68 -6.52
N ASP A 119 -1.59 -1.55 -6.92
CA ASP A 119 -0.82 -0.31 -6.78
C ASP A 119 -1.30 0.77 -7.75
N ILE A 120 -1.61 0.38 -8.99
CA ILE A 120 -2.25 1.25 -9.97
C ILE A 120 -3.62 1.71 -9.46
N ASP A 121 -4.46 0.81 -8.95
CA ASP A 121 -5.78 1.16 -8.39
C ASP A 121 -5.65 2.16 -7.23
N TYR A 122 -4.70 1.92 -6.32
CA TYR A 122 -4.47 2.81 -5.18
C TYR A 122 -4.08 4.22 -5.62
N ALA A 123 -3.14 4.36 -6.55
CA ALA A 123 -2.74 5.65 -7.13
C ALA A 123 -3.92 6.35 -7.83
N GLN A 124 -4.67 5.60 -8.66
CA GLN A 124 -5.85 6.12 -9.35
C GLN A 124 -6.89 6.66 -8.38
N ARG A 125 -7.15 5.95 -7.29
CA ARG A 125 -8.13 6.35 -6.29
C ARG A 125 -7.68 7.53 -5.44
N ILE A 126 -6.38 7.70 -5.21
CA ILE A 126 -5.84 8.96 -4.65
C ILE A 126 -6.19 10.13 -5.57
N TRP A 127 -5.88 10.03 -6.87
CA TRP A 127 -6.19 11.10 -7.83
C TRP A 127 -7.69 11.41 -7.93
N GLN A 128 -8.56 10.38 -7.88
CA GLN A 128 -10.01 10.55 -7.92
C GLN A 128 -10.56 11.39 -6.76
N THR A 129 -9.85 11.43 -5.62
CA THR A 129 -10.21 12.27 -4.47
C THR A 129 -9.57 13.67 -4.51
N GLY A 130 -8.84 14.00 -5.59
CA GLY A 130 -8.07 15.24 -5.71
C GLY A 130 -6.71 15.22 -5.00
N GLY A 131 -6.27 14.04 -4.53
CA GLY A 131 -4.96 13.85 -3.91
C GLY A 131 -3.80 13.83 -4.91
N VAL A 132 -2.58 13.81 -4.40
CA VAL A 132 -1.35 13.80 -5.20
C VAL A 132 -0.69 12.43 -5.10
N ALA A 133 -0.50 11.77 -6.25
CA ALA A 133 0.33 10.59 -6.37
C ALA A 133 1.21 10.66 -7.61
N GLU A 134 2.44 10.19 -7.50
CA GLU A 134 3.34 9.85 -8.61
C GLU A 134 3.43 8.33 -8.68
N LEU A 135 3.14 7.76 -9.85
CA LEU A 135 3.13 6.32 -10.07
C LEU A 135 4.12 5.97 -11.17
N HIS A 136 5.09 5.11 -10.86
CA HIS A 136 6.02 4.55 -11.83
C HIS A 136 5.83 3.04 -11.97
N VAL A 137 5.45 2.61 -13.18
CA VAL A 137 5.44 1.19 -13.54
C VAL A 137 6.73 0.89 -14.30
N TRP A 138 7.63 0.15 -13.66
CA TRP A 138 8.91 -0.20 -14.24
C TRP A 138 8.76 -1.34 -15.27
N PRO A 139 9.27 -1.19 -16.51
CA PRO A 139 9.30 -2.28 -17.47
C PRO A 139 10.25 -3.39 -17.00
N GLY A 140 9.91 -4.64 -17.33
CA GLY A 140 10.77 -5.82 -17.14
C GLY A 140 11.85 -5.93 -18.21
#